data_AF-A0A933UCV4-F1
#
_entry.id   AF-A0A933UCV4-F1
#
_cell.length_a   1.000
_cell.length_b   1.000
_cell.length_c   1.000
_cell.angle_alpha   90.00
_cell.angle_beta   90.00
_cell.angle_gamma   90.00
#
_symmetry.space_group_name_H-M   'P 1'
#
loop_
_entity.id
_entity.type
_entity.pdbx_description
1 polymer ?
#
loop_
_entity_poly.entity_id
_entity_poly.type
_entity_poly.pdbx_seq_one_letter_code
_entity_poly.pdbx_strand_id
1 'polypeptide(L)' 'MSLLGLTLACHNNLLNWSGGQAPYQVQQCRELGASNAWENVGEPVRTNSLSLPLGSGNRFLRVRGP' A
#
# COMPACT_ATOMS: atom_id res chain seq x y z
N MET A 1 -11.89 2.49 6.48
CA MET A 1 -10.45 2.75 6.24
C MET A 1 -10.35 3.72 5.08
N SER A 2 -9.66 4.85 5.25
CA SER A 2 -9.48 5.84 4.18
C SER A 2 -8.00 6.15 4.01
N LEU A 3 -7.59 6.34 2.75
CA LEU A 3 -6.23 6.78 2.45
C LEU A 3 -6.13 8.27 2.79
N LEU A 4 -5.29 8.63 3.75
CA LEU A 4 -5.19 10.02 4.23
C LEU A 4 -4.18 10.83 3.41
N GLY A 5 -3.25 10.19 2.72
CA GLY A 5 -2.35 10.88 1.80
C GLY A 5 -1.31 9.96 1.19
N LEU A 6 -0.86 10.31 -0.02
CA LEU A 6 0.28 9.71 -0.67
C LEU A 6 1.37 10.79 -0.79
N THR A 7 2.54 10.55 -0.20
CA THR A 7 3.69 11.44 -0.35
C THR A 7 4.74 10.75 -1.21
N LEU A 8 5.05 11.34 -2.37
CA LEU A 8 6.10 10.86 -3.27
C LEU A 8 7.39 11.63 -2.94
N ALA A 9 8.42 10.95 -2.42
CA ALA A 9 9.78 11.49 -2.32
C ALA A 9 10.67 10.79 -3.35
N CYS A 10 11.72 11.46 -3.81
CA CYS A 10 12.63 10.90 -4.82
C CYS A 10 13.16 9.52 -4.35
N HIS A 11 12.84 8.48 -5.13
CA HIS A 11 13.15 7.05 -4.92
C HIS A 11 12.36 6.30 -3.84
N ASN A 12 11.68 6.99 -2.91
CA ASN A 12 10.90 6.33 -1.85
C ASN A 12 9.52 6.99 -1.71
N ASN A 13 8.47 6.19 -1.89
CA ASN A 13 7.10 6.67 -1.75
C ASN A 13 6.60 6.27 -0.36
N LEU A 14 6.12 7.25 0.39
CA LEU A 14 5.53 7.03 1.70
C LEU A 14 4.01 6.96 1.54
N LEU A 15 3.46 5.77 1.76
CA LEU A 15 2.04 5.54 1.83
C LEU A 15 1.58 5.81 3.26
N ASN A 16 0.64 6.74 3.46
CA ASN A 16 0.05 7.04 4.77
C ASN A 16 -1.47 6.82 4.73
N TRP A 17 -2.01 6.11 5.72
CA TRP A 17 -3.45 5.82 5.82
C TRP A 17 -3.98 6.07 7.23
N SER A 18 -5.29 6.17 7.38
CA SER A 18 -5.92 6.28 8.70
C SER A 18 -7.09 5.32 8.88
N GLY A 19 -7.38 5.03 10.13
CA GLY A 19 -8.44 4.11 10.55
C GLY A 19 -8.08 2.62 10.41
N GLY A 20 -9.03 1.78 10.82
CA GLY A 20 -8.83 0.33 10.98
C GLY A 20 -7.94 0.00 12.20
N GLN A 21 -7.78 -1.29 12.49
CA GLN A 21 -6.94 -1.78 13.58
C GLN A 21 -5.78 -2.60 13.02
N ALA A 22 -4.57 -2.35 13.49
CA ALA A 22 -3.39 -3.13 13.11
C ALA A 22 -3.56 -4.62 13.53
N PRO A 23 -2.88 -5.56 12.83
CA PRO A 23 -1.90 -5.36 11.76
C PRO A 23 -2.53 -5.06 10.39
N TYR A 24 -1.81 -4.28 9.60
CA TYR A 24 -2.20 -3.91 8.23
C TYR A 24 -1.35 -4.67 7.21
N GLN A 25 -1.99 -5.24 6.19
CA GLN A 25 -1.32 -5.79 5.02
C GLN A 25 -1.44 -4.81 3.85
N VAL A 26 -0.30 -4.29 3.39
CA VAL A 26 -0.23 -3.54 2.12
C VAL A 26 -0.13 -4.53 0.97
N GLN A 27 -0.93 -4.30 -0.07
CA GLN A 27 -0.92 -5.10 -1.29
C GLN A 27 -0.83 -4.21 -2.52
N GLN A 28 -0.24 -4.74 -3.59
CA GLN A 28 -0.13 -4.06 -4.87
C GLN A 28 -0.66 -4.92 -6.03
N CYS A 29 -1.13 -4.29 -7.09
CA CYS A 29 -1.37 -4.94 -8.37
C CYS A 29 -0.96 -4.01 -9.53
N ARG A 30 -0.81 -4.57 -10.74
CA ARG A 30 -0.53 -3.80 -11.97
C ARG A 30 -1.80 -3.37 -12.70
N GLU A 31 -2.91 -4.07 -12.50
CA GLU A 31 -4.16 -3.88 -13.22
C GLU A 31 -5.36 -4.05 -12.27
N LEU A 32 -6.28 -3.08 -12.25
CA LEU A 32 -7.44 -3.06 -11.35
C LEU A 32 -8.54 -4.10 -11.70
N GLY A 33 -8.44 -4.79 -12.82
CA GLY A 33 -9.45 -5.76 -13.29
C GLY A 33 -9.17 -7.23 -12.98
N ALA A 34 -7.92 -7.59 -12.65
CA ALA A 34 -7.54 -8.95 -12.34
C ALA A 34 -7.69 -9.20 -10.84
N SER A 35 -8.82 -9.77 -10.42
CA SER A 35 -9.16 -9.99 -9.00
C SER A 35 -8.11 -10.76 -8.19
N ASN A 36 -7.31 -11.60 -8.85
CA ASN A 36 -6.22 -12.38 -8.23
C ASN A 36 -4.82 -11.75 -8.35
N ALA A 37 -4.68 -10.53 -8.87
CA ALA A 37 -3.38 -9.91 -9.11
C ALA A 37 -2.82 -9.09 -7.93
N TRP A 38 -3.47 -9.17 -6.75
CA TRP A 38 -3.02 -8.44 -5.56
C TRP A 38 -1.98 -9.25 -4.78
N GLU A 39 -0.76 -8.74 -4.78
CA GLU A 39 0.39 -9.35 -4.10
C GLU A 39 0.74 -8.57 -2.83
N ASN A 40 1.20 -9.27 -1.80
CA ASN A 40 1.66 -8.64 -0.56
C ASN A 40 2.94 -7.83 -0.79
N VAL A 41 2.96 -6.60 -0.30
CA VAL A 41 4.17 -5.77 -0.26
C VAL A 41 4.82 -5.97 1.11
N GLY A 42 5.60 -7.04 1.23
CA GLY A 42 6.24 -7.43 2.49
C GLY A 42 5.27 -7.94 3.55
N GLU A 43 5.77 -7.99 4.79
CA GLU A 43 5.05 -8.48 5.97
C GLU A 43 4.02 -7.47 6.51
N PRO A 44 3.01 -7.92 7.29
CA PRO A 44 2.07 -7.02 7.94
C PRO A 44 2.76 -5.99 8.85
N VAL A 45 2.29 -4.74 8.81
CA VAL A 45 2.83 -3.64 9.61
C VAL A 45 1.85 -3.18 10.68
N ARG A 46 2.37 -2.69 11.80
CA ARG A 46 1.55 -2.10 12.89
C ARG A 46 1.42 -0.58 12.82
N THR A 47 2.20 0.05 11.95
CA THR A 47 2.18 1.49 11.69
C THR A 47 1.14 1.84 10.64
N ASN A 48 0.72 3.10 10.63
CA ASN A 48 -0.17 3.68 9.62
C ASN A 48 0.58 4.25 8.41
N SER A 49 1.83 3.82 8.24
CA SER A 49 2.71 4.25 7.17
C SER A 49 3.61 3.11 6.70
N LEU A 50 3.91 3.11 5.40
CA LEU A 50 4.88 2.20 4.78
C LEU A 50 5.67 2.95 3.72
N SER A 51 7.00 2.86 3.77
CA SER A 51 7.86 3.30 2.68
C SER A 51 8.02 2.15 1.68
N LEU A 52 7.75 2.43 0.41
CA LEU A 52 7.94 1.45 -0.66
C LEU A 52 8.58 2.08 -1.91
N PRO A 53 9.51 1.34 -2.56
CA PRO A 53 10.03 1.73 -3.85
C PRO A 53 8.96 1.46 -4.92
N LEU A 54 8.36 2.51 -5.47
CA LEU A 54 7.56 2.37 -6.69
C LEU A 54 8.55 2.41 -7.85
N GLY A 55 8.82 1.24 -8.45
CA GLY A 55 9.60 1.15 -9.67
C GLY A 55 8.90 1.84 -10.85
N SER A 56 9.48 1.72 -12.05
CA SER A 56 8.87 2.25 -13.27
C SER A 56 7.52 1.57 -13.59
N GLY A 57 6.52 2.39 -13.93
CA GLY A 57 5.20 1.95 -14.38
C GLY A 57 4.10 2.11 -13.33
N ASN A 58 2.86 1.85 -13.75
CA ASN A 58 1.70 2.02 -12.88
C ASN A 58 1.61 0.87 -11.85
N ARG A 59 1.23 1.23 -10.63
CA ARG A 59 0.93 0.32 -9.53
C ARG A 59 -0.30 0.83 -8.80
N PHE A 60 -1.20 -0.09 -8.48
CA PHE A 60 -2.33 0.19 -7.60
C PHE A 60 -2.01 -0.40 -6.24
N LEU A 61 -2.32 0.34 -5.19
CA LEU A 61 -2.05 -0.04 -3.81
C LEU A 61 -3.35 -0.11 -3.03
N ARG A 62 -3.44 -1.08 -2.13
CA ARG A 62 -4.49 -1.12 -1.11
C ARG A 62 -3.89 -1.52 0.22
N VAL A 63 -4.53 -1.07 1.30
CA VAL A 63 -4.21 -1.50 2.66
C VAL A 63 -5.40 -2.27 3.19
N ARG A 64 -5.17 -3.44 3.77
CA ARG A 64 -6.18 -4.25 4.45
C ARG A 64 -5.88 -4.34 5.93
N GLY A 65 -6.87 -4.08 6.77
CA GLY A 65 -6.89 -4.55 8.15
C GLY A 65 -7.64 -5.90 8.25
N PRO A 66 -7.72 -6.50 9.43
CA PRO A 66 -8.71 -7.55 9.72
C PRO A 66 -10.14 -7.08 9.46
#